data_AF-A0A2G3DS84-F1
#
_entry.id   AF-A0A2G3DS84-F1
#
_cell.length_a   1.000
_cell.length_b   1.000
_cell.length_c   1.000
_cell.angle_alpha   90.00
_cell.angle_beta   90.00
_cell.angle_gamma   90.00
#
_symmetry.space_group_name_H-M   'P 1'
#
loop_
_entity.id
_entity.type
_entity.pdbx_description
1 polymer ?
#
loop_
_entity_poly.entity_id
_entity_poly.type
_entity_poly.pdbx_seq_one_letter_code
_entity_poly.pdbx_strand_id
1 'polypeptide(L)'
;MADEIAQVVDLEYKGIYYLLKGTKAMIAAMVSGVKSLHEWNHQKWLNKPGSCSWQKIQEASEGMAPILEFPKEMFEPTINITNDPDVKGEGFISPFEYYCQKNNLRYCIMPDLNPNDDYVPVAVLAQDFGIHDEQIKSYMRKRVASEEAQDKSYDEKIADAKERLANAETQEEKDEIQKEIEALEQGKSQNSELLAESKEKMDRNNVLDFAEYLKQAEGTEFLDNPELAMLQAQTCGVVREFMPEDCMYPIRDSGLVPESKELYYSQKTGDDTLITVKRSFEVDDKGMVFSVYEVSDPVTGAKFEPVSDRGLTMEAWNEKLPEILKNAGMMKDQPMTVMRSEENLHDYILGFDTNFTSAQEGGHEISGEAQIMIDQARNDAAQREAYARSFYSTVTVPSESIMPSENRILSLELDDGLVEGVSLVGIDSDSAKISIRSDEKYSFIGSDGKEKTLTVKRKLWRYVSF
;
A
#
# COMPACT_ATOMS: atom_id res chain seq x y z
N MET A 1 8.45 32.10 24.34
CA MET A 1 8.90 31.28 25.50
C MET A 1 7.77 31.08 26.52
N ALA A 2 6.61 30.55 26.10
CA ALA A 2 5.50 30.24 27.01
C ALA A 2 4.84 28.87 26.74
N ASP A 3 5.36 28.07 25.80
CA ASP A 3 4.81 26.75 25.43
C ASP A 3 5.40 25.57 26.24
N GLU A 4 6.24 25.83 27.24
CA GLU A 4 6.96 24.80 28.01
C GLU A 4 6.22 24.29 29.26
N ILE A 5 4.97 24.69 29.50
CA ILE A 5 4.19 24.17 30.63
C ILE A 5 3.34 23.00 30.14
N ALA A 6 3.68 21.78 30.59
CA ALA A 6 2.86 20.60 30.39
C ALA A 6 1.46 20.82 31.00
N GLN A 7 0.44 20.80 30.14
CA GLN A 7 -0.96 20.89 30.52
C GLN A 7 -1.53 19.49 30.73
N VAL A 8 -2.59 19.42 31.53
CA VAL A 8 -3.41 18.22 31.69
C VAL A 8 -4.83 18.60 31.30
N VAL A 9 -5.43 17.85 30.38
CA VAL A 9 -6.77 18.10 29.86
C VAL A 9 -7.60 16.83 30.01
N ASP A 10 -8.75 16.95 30.66
CA ASP A 10 -9.82 15.95 30.64
C ASP A 10 -10.73 16.23 29.44
N LEU A 11 -10.98 15.20 28.62
CA LEU A 11 -11.85 15.25 27.45
C LEU A 11 -12.89 14.13 27.55
N GLU A 12 -14.16 14.48 27.43
CA GLU A 12 -15.22 13.52 27.12
C GLU A 12 -15.60 13.67 25.64
N TYR A 13 -15.54 12.58 24.86
CA TYR A 13 -15.98 12.56 23.48
C TYR A 13 -16.85 11.33 23.21
N LYS A 14 -18.10 11.56 22.75
CA LYS A 14 -19.10 10.52 22.49
C LYS A 14 -19.28 9.51 23.66
N GLY A 15 -19.19 10.00 24.91
CA GLY A 15 -19.34 9.18 26.12
C GLY A 15 -18.08 8.43 26.57
N ILE A 16 -16.94 8.64 25.91
CA ILE A 16 -15.64 8.06 26.28
C ILE A 16 -14.75 9.15 26.87
N TYR A 17 -14.09 8.83 27.98
CA TYR A 17 -13.27 9.76 28.75
C TYR A 17 -11.76 9.56 28.45
N TYR A 18 -11.07 10.65 28.18
CA TYR A 18 -9.64 10.71 27.88
C TYR A 18 -8.93 11.70 28.81
N LEU A 19 -7.79 11.31 29.36
CA LEU A 19 -6.91 12.18 30.14
C LEU A 19 -5.60 12.41 29.35
N LEU A 20 -5.42 13.63 28.83
CA LEU A 20 -4.28 13.98 27.98
C LEU A 20 -3.29 14.85 28.75
N LYS A 21 -1.99 14.57 28.61
CA LYS A 21 -0.90 15.35 29.21
C LYS A 21 0.17 15.68 28.19
N GLY A 22 0.49 16.96 28.02
CA GLY A 22 1.48 17.39 27.03
C GLY A 22 1.53 18.92 26.86
N THR A 23 2.24 19.39 25.84
CA THR A 23 2.18 20.79 25.42
C THR A 23 0.81 21.11 24.83
N LYS A 24 0.43 22.40 24.79
CA LYS A 24 -0.85 22.82 24.21
C LYS A 24 -1.01 22.34 22.75
N ALA A 25 0.07 22.44 21.96
CA ALA A 25 0.08 21.98 20.58
C ALA A 25 -0.13 20.47 20.47
N MET A 26 0.59 19.67 21.27
CA MET A 26 0.45 18.21 21.26
C MET A 26 -0.96 17.77 21.69
N ILE A 27 -1.52 18.41 22.73
CA ILE A 27 -2.88 18.10 23.17
C ILE A 27 -3.89 18.45 22.07
N ALA A 28 -3.75 19.60 21.40
CA ALA A 28 -4.66 19.96 20.30
C ALA A 28 -4.60 18.93 19.15
N ALA A 29 -3.39 18.51 18.75
CA ALA A 29 -3.21 17.47 17.74
C ALA A 29 -3.84 16.13 18.18
N MET A 30 -3.61 15.69 19.43
CA MET A 30 -4.22 14.47 19.97
C MET A 30 -5.75 14.54 20.02
N VAL A 31 -6.33 15.67 20.43
CA VAL A 31 -7.79 15.85 20.47
C VAL A 31 -8.38 15.76 19.06
N SER A 32 -7.75 16.39 18.07
CA SER A 32 -8.16 16.28 16.67
C SER A 32 -8.03 14.84 16.16
N GLY A 33 -6.90 14.17 16.43
CA GLY A 33 -6.70 12.78 16.05
C GLY A 33 -7.73 11.82 16.66
N VAL A 34 -8.06 11.96 17.95
CA VAL A 34 -9.10 11.17 18.61
C VAL A 34 -10.46 11.38 17.92
N LYS A 35 -10.83 12.62 17.60
CA LYS A 35 -12.09 12.90 16.89
C LYS A 35 -12.12 12.26 15.51
N SER A 36 -11.06 12.43 14.73
CA SER A 36 -10.95 11.85 13.39
C SER A 36 -10.99 10.32 13.43
N LEU A 37 -10.35 9.66 14.39
CA LEU A 37 -10.43 8.20 14.58
C LEU A 37 -11.85 7.72 14.90
N HIS A 38 -12.61 8.48 15.68
CA HIS A 38 -14.01 8.19 16.02
C HIS A 38 -15.01 8.44 14.87
N GLU A 39 -14.58 9.14 13.83
CA GLU A 39 -15.35 9.46 12.64
C GLU A 39 -14.91 8.63 11.43
N TRP A 40 -13.68 8.11 11.47
CA TRP A 40 -13.12 7.25 10.46
C TRP A 40 -13.92 5.97 10.30
N ASN A 41 -14.26 5.66 9.05
CA ASN A 41 -14.97 4.47 8.67
C ASN A 41 -14.29 3.85 7.44
N HIS A 42 -13.62 2.72 7.62
CA HIS A 42 -13.01 1.99 6.50
C HIS A 42 -13.88 0.78 6.14
N GLN A 43 -14.68 0.93 5.08
CA GLN A 43 -15.67 -0.06 4.67
C GLN A 43 -15.07 -1.46 4.42
N LYS A 44 -13.86 -1.53 3.85
CA LYS A 44 -13.12 -2.78 3.61
C LYS A 44 -13.03 -3.64 4.87
N TRP A 45 -12.71 -3.02 6.01
CA TRP A 45 -12.55 -3.73 7.29
C TRP A 45 -13.86 -3.88 8.04
N LEU A 46 -14.74 -2.87 8.01
CA LEU A 46 -16.01 -2.90 8.75
C LEU A 46 -16.98 -3.98 8.25
N ASN A 47 -16.83 -4.44 7.02
CA ASN A 47 -17.64 -5.52 6.46
C ASN A 47 -17.19 -6.92 6.90
N LYS A 48 -16.02 -7.05 7.54
CA LYS A 48 -15.52 -8.35 8.00
C LYS A 48 -16.25 -8.82 9.26
N PRO A 49 -16.52 -10.14 9.41
CA PRO A 49 -17.09 -10.69 10.63
C PRO A 49 -16.25 -10.36 11.88
N GLY A 50 -16.92 -9.96 12.95
CA GLY A 50 -16.28 -9.56 14.22
C GLY A 50 -15.69 -8.15 14.22
N SER A 51 -15.50 -7.54 13.04
CA SER A 51 -15.01 -6.16 12.92
C SER A 51 -16.06 -5.16 13.39
N CYS A 52 -15.62 -4.07 14.00
CA CYS A 52 -16.45 -2.97 14.43
C CYS A 52 -15.68 -1.64 14.37
N SER A 53 -16.38 -0.52 14.60
CA SER A 53 -15.73 0.78 14.66
C SER A 53 -14.98 0.97 15.97
N TRP A 54 -13.98 1.87 15.95
CA TRP A 54 -13.25 2.30 17.13
C TRP A 54 -14.17 2.79 18.26
N GLN A 55 -15.23 3.51 17.91
CA GLN A 55 -16.21 3.93 18.90
C GLN A 55 -16.83 2.73 19.65
N LYS A 56 -17.23 1.68 18.92
CA LYS A 56 -17.85 0.49 19.52
C LYS A 56 -16.86 -0.32 20.36
N ILE A 57 -15.60 -0.46 19.91
CA ILE A 57 -14.59 -1.19 20.68
C ILE A 57 -14.28 -0.47 22.00
N GLN A 58 -14.26 0.86 21.99
CA GLN A 58 -14.08 1.70 23.17
C GLN A 58 -15.28 1.65 24.12
N GLU A 59 -16.51 1.81 23.61
CA GLU A 59 -17.72 1.72 24.45
C GLU A 59 -17.87 0.36 25.14
N ALA A 60 -17.47 -0.71 24.45
CA ALA A 60 -17.52 -2.06 24.99
C ALA A 60 -16.32 -2.42 25.87
N SER A 61 -15.25 -1.61 25.86
CA SER A 61 -14.11 -1.75 26.76
C SER A 61 -14.37 -0.92 28.00
N GLU A 62 -14.28 -1.52 29.20
CA GLU A 62 -14.35 -0.77 30.46
C GLU A 62 -13.04 0.00 30.69
N GLY A 63 -12.78 1.04 29.87
CA GLY A 63 -11.51 1.77 29.78
C GLY A 63 -11.00 1.84 28.34
N MET A 64 -9.76 2.36 28.16
CA MET A 64 -9.16 2.41 26.82
C MET A 64 -8.94 0.99 26.29
N ALA A 65 -9.51 0.69 25.13
CA ALA A 65 -9.30 -0.59 24.45
C ALA A 65 -7.79 -0.81 24.19
N PRO A 66 -7.23 -1.97 24.54
CA PRO A 66 -5.84 -2.29 24.20
C PRO A 66 -5.66 -2.34 22.68
N ILE A 67 -4.52 -1.83 22.22
CA ILE A 67 -4.09 -1.92 20.82
C ILE A 67 -2.96 -2.93 20.75
N LEU A 68 -3.08 -3.85 19.80
CA LEU A 68 -2.13 -4.90 19.53
C LEU A 68 -1.58 -4.74 18.11
N GLU A 69 -0.28 -4.88 17.96
CA GLU A 69 0.38 -4.94 16.65
C GLU A 69 0.41 -6.38 16.15
N PHE A 70 -0.23 -6.61 15.00
CA PHE A 70 -0.22 -7.91 14.35
C PHE A 70 0.69 -7.87 13.11
N PRO A 71 1.58 -8.86 12.91
CA PRO A 71 2.31 -8.99 11.66
C PRO A 71 1.35 -9.00 10.46
N LYS A 72 1.67 -8.21 9.43
CA LYS A 72 0.81 -7.98 8.26
C LYS A 72 0.44 -9.28 7.52
N GLU A 73 1.34 -10.26 7.54
CA GLU A 73 1.18 -11.58 6.93
C GLU A 73 -0.01 -12.35 7.55
N MET A 74 -0.42 -12.01 8.78
CA MET A 74 -1.63 -12.58 9.40
C MET A 74 -2.93 -12.12 8.74
N PHE A 75 -2.89 -11.07 7.90
CA PHE A 75 -4.04 -10.53 7.19
C PHE A 75 -4.15 -11.02 5.74
N GLU A 76 -3.19 -11.83 5.29
CA GLU A 76 -3.20 -12.42 3.96
C GLU A 76 -4.13 -13.64 3.88
N PRO A 77 -4.99 -13.74 2.85
CA PRO A 77 -5.97 -14.81 2.72
C PRO A 77 -5.32 -16.15 2.31
N THR A 78 -4.83 -16.89 3.29
CA THR A 78 -4.12 -18.17 3.09
C THR A 78 -4.89 -19.40 3.57
N ILE A 79 -5.97 -19.23 4.34
CA ILE A 79 -6.75 -20.34 4.89
C ILE A 79 -8.01 -20.56 4.05
N ASN A 80 -8.14 -21.73 3.44
CA ASN A 80 -9.35 -22.13 2.74
C ASN A 80 -10.42 -22.60 3.74
N ILE A 81 -11.56 -21.90 3.79
CA ILE A 81 -12.71 -22.22 4.64
C ILE A 81 -13.84 -22.91 3.88
N THR A 82 -13.62 -23.29 2.63
CA THR A 82 -14.63 -24.00 1.82
C THR A 82 -14.95 -25.34 2.50
N ASN A 83 -16.16 -25.45 3.07
CA ASN A 83 -16.63 -26.55 3.92
C ASN A 83 -16.08 -26.61 5.36
N ASP A 84 -15.53 -25.53 5.91
CA ASP A 84 -15.23 -25.47 7.33
C ASP A 84 -16.55 -25.35 8.14
N PRO A 85 -16.84 -26.30 9.07
CA PRO A 85 -18.09 -26.28 9.83
C PRO A 85 -18.14 -25.19 10.91
N ASP A 86 -16.98 -24.67 11.32
CA ASP A 86 -16.84 -23.75 12.45
C ASP A 86 -16.72 -22.28 12.02
N VAL A 87 -16.57 -22.02 10.72
CA VAL A 87 -16.30 -20.69 10.15
C VAL A 87 -17.30 -20.36 9.06
N LYS A 88 -17.77 -19.10 9.02
CA LYS A 88 -18.78 -18.66 8.04
C LYS A 88 -18.11 -18.12 6.79
N GLY A 89 -18.58 -18.55 5.63
CA GLY A 89 -18.16 -18.05 4.32
C GLY A 89 -17.62 -19.16 3.41
N GLU A 90 -17.09 -18.76 2.27
CA GLU A 90 -16.46 -19.65 1.30
C GLU A 90 -15.17 -19.00 0.77
N GLY A 91 -14.25 -19.81 0.25
CA GLY A 91 -12.98 -19.33 -0.30
C GLY A 91 -11.88 -19.17 0.75
N PHE A 92 -10.95 -18.25 0.50
CA PHE A 92 -9.77 -18.04 1.35
C PHE A 92 -9.95 -16.81 2.25
N ILE A 93 -9.67 -16.98 3.54
CA ILE A 93 -9.61 -15.89 4.52
C ILE A 93 -8.25 -15.88 5.22
N SER A 94 -7.96 -14.80 5.95
CA SER A 94 -6.67 -14.67 6.62
C SER A 94 -6.58 -15.48 7.91
N PRO A 95 -5.36 -15.85 8.36
CA PRO A 95 -5.15 -16.46 9.68
C PRO A 95 -5.75 -15.64 10.82
N PHE A 96 -5.64 -14.32 10.74
CA PHE A 96 -6.27 -13.40 11.70
C PHE A 96 -7.79 -13.57 11.73
N GLU A 97 -8.43 -13.48 10.57
CA GLU A 97 -9.88 -13.53 10.45
C GLU A 97 -10.44 -14.91 10.82
N TYR A 98 -9.78 -15.99 10.39
CA TYR A 98 -10.13 -17.36 10.75
C TYR A 98 -10.21 -17.54 12.26
N TYR A 99 -9.17 -17.10 12.97
CA TYR A 99 -9.09 -17.22 14.41
C TYR A 99 -10.16 -16.38 15.12
N CYS A 100 -10.41 -15.16 14.65
CA CYS A 100 -11.44 -14.29 15.19
C CYS A 100 -12.84 -14.90 15.02
N GLN A 101 -13.16 -15.43 13.84
CA GLN A 101 -14.46 -16.06 13.59
C GLN A 101 -14.66 -17.30 14.46
N LYS A 102 -13.67 -18.18 14.51
CA LYS A 102 -13.72 -19.42 15.29
C LYS A 102 -13.96 -19.19 16.79
N ASN A 103 -13.42 -18.09 17.31
CA ASN A 103 -13.53 -17.73 18.73
C ASN A 103 -14.56 -16.62 18.99
N ASN A 104 -15.31 -16.19 17.97
CA ASN A 104 -16.29 -15.10 18.04
C ASN A 104 -15.72 -13.79 18.65
N LEU A 105 -14.49 -13.44 18.25
CA LEU A 105 -13.76 -12.27 18.76
C LEU A 105 -14.17 -11.00 18.03
N ARG A 106 -14.19 -9.90 18.79
CA ARG A 106 -14.47 -8.56 18.27
C ARG A 106 -13.19 -7.74 18.20
N TYR A 107 -13.02 -7.01 17.10
CA TYR A 107 -11.84 -6.22 16.85
C TYR A 107 -12.18 -4.97 16.03
N CYS A 108 -11.26 -4.00 16.02
CA CYS A 108 -11.27 -2.86 15.13
C CYS A 108 -9.86 -2.72 14.54
N ILE A 109 -9.72 -2.96 13.24
CA ILE A 109 -8.47 -2.65 12.54
C ILE A 109 -8.35 -1.13 12.49
N MET A 110 -7.32 -0.60 13.14
CA MET A 110 -7.07 0.83 13.23
C MET A 110 -6.42 1.34 11.95
N PRO A 111 -6.42 2.66 11.67
CA PRO A 111 -5.57 3.22 10.64
C PRO A 111 -4.12 2.87 10.94
N ASP A 112 -3.41 2.38 9.94
CA ASP A 112 -2.00 2.11 10.05
C ASP A 112 -1.24 3.44 9.96
N LEU A 113 -0.78 3.93 11.12
CA LEU A 113 -0.02 5.18 11.21
C LEU A 113 1.46 4.98 10.88
N ASN A 114 1.93 3.72 10.83
CA ASN A 114 3.27 3.37 10.43
C ASN A 114 3.26 2.29 9.33
N PRO A 115 2.89 2.65 8.09
CA PRO A 115 2.77 1.71 6.97
C PRO A 115 4.06 0.99 6.56
N ASN A 116 5.20 1.18 7.24
CA ASN A 116 6.50 0.64 6.88
C ASN A 116 7.10 -0.34 7.90
N ASP A 117 6.45 -0.59 9.03
CA ASP A 117 6.96 -1.58 10.00
C ASP A 117 6.46 -3.01 9.75
N ASP A 118 5.59 -3.22 8.77
CA ASP A 118 4.94 -4.52 8.48
C ASP A 118 4.02 -5.02 9.60
N TYR A 119 3.54 -4.13 10.47
CA TYR A 119 2.51 -4.45 11.45
C TYR A 119 1.21 -3.72 11.15
N VAL A 120 0.11 -4.31 11.61
CA VAL A 120 -1.22 -3.75 11.50
C VAL A 120 -1.74 -3.52 12.93
N PRO A 121 -2.03 -2.27 13.32
CA PRO A 121 -2.59 -1.98 14.62
C PRO A 121 -4.05 -2.41 14.68
N VAL A 122 -4.39 -3.20 15.71
CA VAL A 122 -5.74 -3.69 15.95
C VAL A 122 -6.15 -3.40 17.38
N ALA A 123 -7.22 -2.64 17.54
CA ALA A 123 -7.87 -2.46 18.82
C ALA A 123 -8.77 -3.66 19.12
N VAL A 124 -8.64 -4.22 20.31
CA VAL A 124 -9.42 -5.39 20.75
C VAL A 124 -10.14 -5.10 22.05
N LEU A 125 -11.15 -5.89 22.39
CA LEU A 125 -11.81 -5.74 23.68
C LEU A 125 -10.89 -6.18 24.80
N ALA A 126 -10.87 -5.41 25.91
CA ALA A 126 -10.05 -5.73 27.08
C ALA A 126 -10.28 -7.17 27.61
N GLN A 127 -11.50 -7.67 27.52
CA GLN A 127 -11.86 -9.04 27.94
C GLN A 127 -11.33 -10.14 26.99
N ASP A 128 -11.10 -9.81 25.72
CA ASP A 128 -10.65 -10.74 24.68
C ASP A 128 -9.13 -10.65 24.46
N PHE A 129 -8.46 -9.71 25.13
CA PHE A 129 -7.03 -9.41 24.99
C PHE A 129 -6.14 -10.65 25.09
N GLY A 130 -6.34 -11.49 26.11
CA GLY A 130 -5.48 -12.67 26.32
C GLY A 130 -5.56 -13.69 25.19
N ILE A 131 -6.69 -13.77 24.49
CA ILE A 131 -6.88 -14.67 23.35
C ILE A 131 -6.13 -14.13 22.12
N HIS A 132 -6.21 -12.82 21.90
CA HIS A 132 -5.46 -12.15 20.82
C HIS A 132 -3.94 -12.15 21.06
N ASP A 133 -3.49 -11.94 22.29
CA ASP A 133 -2.07 -11.98 22.66
C ASP A 133 -1.45 -13.37 22.40
N GLU A 134 -2.15 -14.46 22.77
CA GLU A 134 -1.68 -15.82 22.45
C GLU A 134 -1.65 -16.10 20.94
N GLN A 135 -2.58 -15.53 20.18
CA GLN A 135 -2.59 -15.62 18.73
C GLN A 135 -1.31 -15.00 18.12
N ILE A 136 -0.94 -13.80 18.57
CA ILE A 136 0.28 -13.10 18.12
C ILE A 136 1.51 -13.91 18.52
N LYS A 137 1.61 -14.33 19.78
CA LYS A 137 2.75 -15.13 20.28
C LYS A 137 2.96 -16.41 19.48
N SER A 138 1.87 -17.10 19.12
CA SER A 138 1.95 -18.30 18.29
C SER A 138 2.55 -18.01 16.91
N TYR A 139 2.17 -16.88 16.30
CA TYR A 139 2.69 -16.47 15.01
C TYR A 139 4.13 -15.98 15.09
N MET A 140 4.45 -15.11 16.05
CA MET A 140 5.80 -14.56 16.26
C MET A 140 6.83 -15.65 16.51
N ARG A 141 6.50 -16.72 17.25
CA ARG A 141 7.40 -17.87 17.41
C ARG A 141 7.78 -18.54 16.09
N LYS A 142 6.84 -18.59 15.13
CA LYS A 142 7.13 -19.14 13.79
C LYS A 142 8.02 -18.20 12.99
N ARG A 143 7.77 -16.89 13.06
CA ARG A 143 8.57 -15.85 12.40
C ARG A 143 10.01 -15.88 12.90
N VAL A 144 10.22 -15.81 14.22
CA VAL A 144 11.54 -15.92 14.86
C VAL A 144 12.27 -17.21 14.46
N ALA A 145 11.57 -18.34 14.42
CA ALA A 145 12.19 -19.61 14.01
C ALA A 145 12.63 -19.61 12.53
N SER A 146 11.90 -18.90 11.65
CA SER A 146 12.24 -18.74 10.24
C SER A 146 13.47 -17.84 10.07
N GLU A 147 13.50 -16.69 10.76
CA GLU A 147 14.63 -15.75 10.76
C GLU A 147 15.90 -16.39 11.33
N GLU A 148 15.80 -17.23 12.39
CA GLU A 148 16.93 -18.02 12.91
C GLU A 148 17.43 -19.08 11.93
N ALA A 149 16.54 -19.67 11.13
CA ALA A 149 16.94 -20.62 10.08
C ALA A 149 17.64 -19.92 8.92
N GLN A 150 17.17 -18.71 8.57
CA GLN A 150 17.79 -17.86 7.56
C GLN A 150 19.19 -17.41 7.95
N ASP A 151 19.40 -17.08 9.23
CA ASP A 151 20.73 -16.72 9.75
C ASP A 151 21.75 -17.85 9.57
N LYS A 152 21.33 -19.09 9.85
CA LYS A 152 22.15 -20.30 9.61
C LYS A 152 22.39 -20.53 8.12
N SER A 153 21.40 -20.27 7.27
CA SER A 153 21.58 -20.36 5.82
C SER A 153 22.61 -19.36 5.30
N TYR A 154 22.64 -18.14 5.85
CA TYR A 154 23.69 -17.18 5.52
C TYR A 154 25.07 -17.67 5.95
N ASP A 155 25.20 -18.24 7.15
CA ASP A 155 26.48 -18.81 7.61
C ASP A 155 27.01 -19.90 6.67
N GLU A 156 26.14 -20.79 6.20
CA GLU A 156 26.49 -21.83 5.23
C GLU A 156 26.94 -21.24 3.88
N LYS A 157 26.19 -20.26 3.35
CA LYS A 157 26.52 -19.59 2.08
C LYS A 157 27.85 -18.83 2.17
N ILE A 158 28.11 -18.14 3.28
CA ILE A 158 29.35 -17.40 3.51
C ILE A 158 30.53 -18.37 3.62
N ALA A 159 30.36 -19.51 4.30
CA ALA A 159 31.40 -20.53 4.40
C ALA A 159 31.76 -21.13 3.03
N ASP A 160 30.76 -21.47 2.21
CA ASP A 160 30.95 -21.95 0.83
C ASP A 160 31.68 -20.90 -0.03
N ALA A 161 31.23 -19.64 0.02
CA ALA A 161 31.88 -18.56 -0.73
C ALA A 161 33.34 -18.36 -0.30
N LYS A 162 33.66 -18.47 0.99
CA LYS A 162 35.04 -18.41 1.50
C LYS A 162 35.89 -19.58 1.03
N GLU A 163 35.32 -20.79 0.90
CA GLU A 163 36.01 -21.94 0.30
C GLU A 163 36.28 -21.73 -1.19
N ARG A 164 35.29 -21.20 -1.94
CA ARG A 164 35.49 -20.81 -3.34
C ARG A 164 36.59 -19.76 -3.51
N LEU A 165 36.63 -18.76 -2.63
CA LEU A 165 37.67 -17.72 -2.64
C LEU A 165 39.07 -18.30 -2.47
N ALA A 166 39.22 -19.31 -1.60
CA ALA A 166 40.50 -19.98 -1.36
C ALA A 166 40.99 -20.79 -2.58
N ASN A 167 40.05 -21.30 -3.39
CA ASN A 167 40.32 -22.11 -4.57
C ASN A 167 40.38 -21.31 -5.89
N ALA A 168 40.02 -20.02 -5.87
CA ALA A 168 40.01 -19.16 -7.06
C ALA A 168 41.42 -18.92 -7.62
N GLU A 169 41.58 -19.07 -8.93
CA GLU A 169 42.89 -19.00 -9.60
C GLU A 169 43.19 -17.59 -10.13
N THR A 170 42.15 -16.82 -10.46
CA THR A 170 42.29 -15.49 -11.08
C THR A 170 41.97 -14.37 -10.09
N GLN A 171 42.52 -13.17 -10.32
CA GLN A 171 42.20 -12.02 -9.49
C GLN A 171 40.75 -11.54 -9.70
N GLU A 172 40.24 -11.61 -10.94
CA GLU A 172 38.86 -11.22 -11.27
C GLU A 172 37.84 -12.11 -10.52
N GLU A 173 38.04 -13.42 -10.51
CA GLU A 173 37.20 -14.37 -9.77
C GLU A 173 37.25 -14.11 -8.26
N LYS A 174 38.43 -13.78 -7.72
CA LYS A 174 38.57 -13.42 -6.30
C LYS A 174 37.79 -12.16 -5.94
N ASP A 175 37.88 -11.13 -6.78
CA ASP A 175 37.19 -9.86 -6.56
C ASP A 175 35.66 -10.04 -6.65
N GLU A 176 35.16 -10.89 -7.55
CA GLU A 176 33.74 -11.23 -7.62
C GLU A 176 33.24 -12.01 -6.41
N ILE A 177 33.99 -13.02 -5.95
CA ILE A 177 33.63 -13.80 -4.77
C ILE A 177 33.69 -12.93 -3.51
N GLN A 178 34.65 -12.00 -3.42
CA GLN A 178 34.76 -11.09 -2.29
C GLN A 178 33.53 -10.17 -2.18
N LYS A 179 33.05 -9.62 -3.31
CA LYS A 179 31.80 -8.84 -3.35
C LYS A 179 30.58 -9.67 -2.97
N GLU A 180 30.54 -10.93 -3.38
CA GLU A 180 29.48 -11.87 -2.99
C GLU A 180 29.48 -12.11 -1.46
N ILE A 181 30.66 -12.33 -0.86
CA ILE A 181 30.79 -12.50 0.59
C ILE A 181 30.29 -11.25 1.32
N GLU A 182 30.69 -10.05 0.87
CA GLU A 182 30.27 -8.79 1.48
C GLU A 182 28.74 -8.60 1.39
N ALA A 183 28.12 -8.94 0.26
CA ALA A 183 26.67 -8.88 0.10
C ALA A 183 25.94 -9.91 0.99
N LEU A 184 26.48 -11.13 1.15
CA LEU A 184 25.94 -12.14 2.06
C LEU A 184 26.08 -11.72 3.53
N GLU A 185 27.22 -11.13 3.92
CA GLU A 185 27.44 -10.60 5.26
C GLU A 185 26.49 -9.42 5.55
N GLN A 186 26.19 -8.58 4.54
CA GLN A 186 25.18 -7.53 4.65
C GLN A 186 23.76 -8.11 4.83
N GLY A 187 23.37 -9.09 4.01
CA GLY A 187 22.07 -9.77 4.14
C GLY A 187 21.90 -10.41 5.52
N LYS A 188 22.96 -11.05 6.03
CA LYS A 188 22.99 -11.57 7.40
C LYS A 188 22.80 -10.48 8.45
N SER A 189 23.48 -9.35 8.32
CA SER A 189 23.33 -8.22 9.24
C SER A 189 21.88 -7.72 9.29
N GLN A 190 21.26 -7.56 8.11
CA GLN A 190 19.87 -7.14 7.97
C GLN A 190 18.90 -8.16 8.60
N ASN A 191 19.08 -9.46 8.35
CA ASN A 191 18.30 -10.51 9.01
C ASN A 191 18.50 -10.52 10.54
N SER A 192 19.71 -10.23 11.02
CA SER A 192 20.01 -10.19 12.44
C SER A 192 19.30 -9.03 13.15
N GLU A 193 19.21 -7.87 12.50
CA GLU A 193 18.43 -6.72 12.98
C GLU A 193 16.93 -7.06 13.05
N LEU A 194 16.37 -7.67 12.00
CA LEU A 194 14.98 -8.15 11.99
C LEU A 194 14.71 -9.16 13.11
N LEU A 195 15.61 -10.13 13.28
CA LEU A 195 15.50 -11.15 14.32
C LEU A 195 15.52 -10.54 15.72
N ALA A 196 16.35 -9.51 15.93
CA ALA A 196 16.39 -8.77 17.19
C ALA A 196 15.07 -8.04 17.44
N GLU A 197 14.52 -7.36 16.43
CA GLU A 197 13.22 -6.68 16.52
C GLU A 197 12.08 -7.68 16.81
N SER A 198 12.00 -8.78 16.06
CA SER A 198 10.99 -9.83 16.23
C SER A 198 11.06 -10.45 17.64
N LYS A 199 12.26 -10.65 18.20
CA LYS A 199 12.44 -11.13 19.58
C LYS A 199 12.04 -10.07 20.61
N GLU A 200 12.41 -8.81 20.41
CA GLU A 200 12.03 -7.70 21.29
C GLU A 200 10.51 -7.52 21.33
N LYS A 201 9.84 -7.58 20.18
CA LYS A 201 8.37 -7.51 20.07
C LYS A 201 7.68 -8.71 20.72
N MET A 202 8.24 -9.91 20.55
CA MET A 202 7.76 -11.12 21.24
C MET A 202 7.86 -10.99 22.77
N ASP A 203 8.93 -10.38 23.28
CA ASP A 203 9.15 -10.18 24.72
C ASP A 203 8.29 -9.03 25.30
N ARG A 204 8.01 -7.98 24.52
CA ARG A 204 7.17 -6.84 24.93
C ARG A 204 5.66 -7.06 24.75
N ASN A 205 5.23 -8.25 24.33
CA ASN A 205 3.83 -8.66 24.10
C ASN A 205 3.07 -7.88 22.99
N ASN A 206 3.75 -7.19 22.07
CA ASN A 206 3.12 -6.45 20.94
C ASN A 206 1.96 -5.50 21.34
N VAL A 207 1.92 -5.06 22.59
CA VAL A 207 0.89 -4.15 23.09
C VAL A 207 1.37 -2.73 22.91
N LEU A 208 0.55 -1.90 22.28
CA LEU A 208 0.72 -0.45 22.26
C LEU A 208 -0.25 0.17 23.25
N ASP A 209 0.26 1.05 24.11
CA ASP A 209 -0.64 2.03 24.69
C ASP A 209 -1.10 3.03 23.61
N PHE A 210 -2.22 3.71 23.85
CA PHE A 210 -2.79 4.60 22.84
C PHE A 210 -1.84 5.77 22.49
N ALA A 211 -1.00 6.23 23.42
CA ALA A 211 -0.05 7.30 23.14
C ALA A 211 1.13 6.80 22.29
N GLU A 212 1.59 5.58 22.50
CA GLU A 212 2.57 4.90 21.65
C GLU A 212 2.05 4.71 20.24
N TYR A 213 0.79 4.25 20.09
CA TYR A 213 0.13 4.19 18.79
C TYR A 213 0.11 5.55 18.09
N LEU A 214 -0.28 6.63 18.79
CA LEU A 214 -0.28 7.97 18.18
C LEU A 214 1.13 8.48 17.83
N LYS A 215 2.18 8.08 18.55
CA LYS A 215 3.56 8.46 18.21
C LYS A 215 4.02 7.83 16.89
N GLN A 216 3.42 6.73 16.46
CA GLN A 216 3.74 6.11 15.18
C GLN A 216 3.46 7.02 13.98
N ALA A 217 2.56 8.00 14.14
CA ALA A 217 2.28 9.03 13.15
C ALA A 217 3.45 10.01 12.87
N GLU A 218 4.59 9.88 13.56
CA GLU A 218 5.75 10.74 13.32
C GLU A 218 6.24 10.64 11.86
N GLY A 219 6.30 11.79 11.19
CA GLY A 219 6.61 11.88 9.76
C GLY A 219 5.42 11.58 8.83
N THR A 220 4.18 11.73 9.33
CA THR A 220 2.94 11.65 8.54
C THR A 220 2.11 12.92 8.67
N GLU A 221 1.16 13.10 7.76
CA GLU A 221 0.17 14.19 7.79
C GLU A 221 -0.73 14.14 9.03
N PHE A 222 -0.76 13.03 9.77
CA PHE A 222 -1.66 12.88 10.91
C PHE A 222 -1.35 13.84 12.05
N LEU A 223 -0.10 14.26 12.24
CA LEU A 223 0.26 15.19 13.31
C LEU A 223 -0.21 16.63 13.01
N ASP A 224 -0.22 17.01 11.74
CA ASP A 224 -0.55 18.37 11.30
C ASP A 224 -2.03 18.49 10.90
N ASN A 225 -2.56 17.48 10.20
CA ASN A 225 -3.93 17.42 9.73
C ASN A 225 -4.50 15.98 9.80
N PRO A 226 -5.00 15.55 10.97
CA PRO A 226 -5.59 14.22 11.15
C PRO A 226 -6.75 13.90 10.20
N GLU A 227 -7.55 14.89 9.79
CA GLU A 227 -8.65 14.68 8.85
C GLU A 227 -8.13 14.30 7.46
N LEU A 228 -7.09 15.01 6.99
CA LEU A 228 -6.43 14.71 5.72
C LEU A 228 -5.76 13.33 5.76
N ALA A 229 -5.09 12.99 6.87
CA ALA A 229 -4.49 11.67 7.06
C ALA A 229 -5.55 10.54 7.08
N MET A 230 -6.73 10.76 7.66
CA MET A 230 -7.82 9.78 7.60
C MET A 230 -8.41 9.66 6.20
N LEU A 231 -8.44 10.73 5.41
CA LEU A 231 -8.80 10.68 4.00
C LEU A 231 -7.76 9.87 3.21
N GLN A 232 -6.46 10.12 3.41
CA GLN A 232 -5.37 9.32 2.84
C GLN A 232 -5.53 7.84 3.20
N ALA A 233 -5.78 7.54 4.48
CA ALA A 233 -6.00 6.18 4.97
C ALA A 233 -7.14 5.45 4.22
N GLN A 234 -8.18 6.17 3.81
CA GLN A 234 -9.29 5.61 3.03
C GLN A 234 -8.98 5.47 1.54
N THR A 235 -8.16 6.35 0.99
CA THR A 235 -7.83 6.40 -0.44
C THR A 235 -6.65 5.50 -0.79
N CYS A 236 -5.49 5.71 -0.18
CA CYS A 236 -4.23 5.06 -0.54
C CYS A 236 -3.45 4.49 0.66
N GLY A 237 -4.03 4.55 1.86
CA GLY A 237 -3.31 4.33 3.12
C GLY A 237 -2.62 5.61 3.59
N VAL A 238 -2.38 5.74 4.91
CA VAL A 238 -1.53 6.82 5.42
C VAL A 238 -0.14 6.61 4.83
N VAL A 239 0.46 7.67 4.32
CA VAL A 239 1.79 7.62 3.72
C VAL A 239 2.83 8.19 4.68
N ARG A 240 4.06 7.69 4.57
CA ARG A 240 5.22 8.23 5.30
C ARG A 240 6.23 8.84 4.35
N GLU A 241 6.98 9.78 4.90
CA GLU A 241 8.04 10.48 4.23
C GLU A 241 9.42 10.00 4.71
N PHE A 242 10.32 9.73 3.76
CA PHE A 242 11.71 9.36 4.01
C PHE A 242 12.65 10.16 3.13
N MET A 243 13.91 10.29 3.54
CA MET A 243 14.88 10.94 2.66
C MET A 243 15.21 10.04 1.46
N PRO A 244 15.56 10.61 0.30
CA PRO A 244 15.89 9.83 -0.90
C PRO A 244 16.99 8.79 -0.67
N GLU A 245 17.95 9.09 0.21
CA GLU A 245 19.03 8.17 0.56
C GLU A 245 18.49 6.90 1.25
N ASP A 246 17.50 7.05 2.12
CA ASP A 246 16.85 5.93 2.82
C ASP A 246 16.01 5.09 1.84
N CYS A 247 15.27 5.75 0.94
CA CYS A 247 14.45 5.08 -0.09
C CYS A 247 15.29 4.22 -1.05
N MET A 248 16.49 4.69 -1.37
CA MET A 248 17.42 4.04 -2.30
C MET A 248 18.48 3.20 -1.60
N TYR A 249 18.30 2.89 -0.32
CA TYR A 249 19.23 2.05 0.44
C TYR A 249 19.17 0.58 -0.02
N PRO A 250 20.31 -0.08 -0.33
CA PRO A 250 20.34 -1.46 -0.78
C PRO A 250 19.77 -2.47 0.23
N ILE A 251 18.88 -3.33 -0.25
CA ILE A 251 18.34 -4.47 0.51
C ILE A 251 18.95 -5.75 -0.05
N ARG A 252 19.56 -6.55 0.83
CA ARG A 252 20.22 -7.83 0.52
C ARG A 252 19.52 -9.01 1.20
N ASP A 253 18.87 -8.75 2.32
CA ASP A 253 18.02 -9.73 2.97
C ASP A 253 16.68 -9.89 2.24
N SER A 254 16.31 -11.12 1.91
CA SER A 254 15.05 -11.41 1.24
C SER A 254 13.82 -11.21 2.13
N GLY A 255 13.98 -11.22 3.45
CA GLY A 255 12.89 -10.97 4.40
C GLY A 255 12.45 -9.51 4.42
N LEU A 256 13.30 -8.58 3.98
CA LEU A 256 12.99 -7.16 3.82
C LEU A 256 12.33 -6.82 2.46
N VAL A 257 12.19 -7.80 1.57
CA VAL A 257 11.57 -7.59 0.25
C VAL A 257 10.06 -7.75 0.39
N PRO A 258 9.25 -6.76 -0.01
CA PRO A 258 7.80 -6.91 0.01
C PRO A 258 7.35 -8.01 -0.97
N GLU A 259 6.21 -8.66 -0.70
CA GLU A 259 5.70 -9.73 -1.56
C GLU A 259 5.47 -9.31 -3.02
N SER A 260 5.06 -8.05 -3.25
CA SER A 260 4.92 -7.45 -4.58
C SER A 260 6.23 -7.41 -5.36
N LYS A 261 7.37 -7.51 -4.66
CA LYS A 261 8.72 -7.23 -5.14
C LYS A 261 8.87 -5.83 -5.71
N GLU A 262 7.99 -4.91 -5.33
CA GLU A 262 7.96 -3.55 -5.85
C GLU A 262 7.60 -2.55 -4.74
N LEU A 263 8.33 -1.43 -4.73
CA LEU A 263 8.02 -0.24 -3.94
C LEU A 263 7.96 0.97 -4.86
N TYR A 264 7.15 1.94 -4.46
CA TYR A 264 6.90 3.14 -5.23
C TYR A 264 7.19 4.35 -4.36
N TYR A 265 7.82 5.35 -4.96
CA TYR A 265 8.15 6.60 -4.30
C TYR A 265 7.68 7.78 -5.12
N SER A 266 7.35 8.87 -4.44
CA SER A 266 6.95 10.13 -5.06
C SER A 266 7.71 11.28 -4.41
N GLN A 267 8.25 12.21 -5.19
CA GLN A 267 8.91 13.41 -4.68
C GLN A 267 8.47 14.64 -5.45
N LYS A 268 8.05 15.67 -4.71
CA LYS A 268 7.84 17.01 -5.25
C LYS A 268 9.16 17.76 -5.30
N THR A 269 9.57 18.18 -6.49
CA THR A 269 10.79 18.98 -6.68
C THR A 269 10.52 20.47 -6.48
N GLY A 270 11.59 21.27 -6.35
CA GLY A 270 11.48 22.72 -6.10
C GLY A 270 10.77 23.52 -7.20
N ASP A 271 10.67 22.97 -8.41
CA ASP A 271 9.96 23.57 -9.55
C ASP A 271 8.50 23.06 -9.67
N ASP A 272 7.94 22.49 -8.60
CA ASP A 272 6.61 21.85 -8.61
C ASP A 272 6.49 20.76 -9.70
N THR A 273 7.61 20.08 -10.01
CA THR A 273 7.58 18.90 -10.88
C THR A 273 7.52 17.65 -10.00
N LEU A 274 6.62 16.73 -10.34
CA LEU A 274 6.51 15.46 -9.66
C LEU A 274 7.47 14.45 -10.29
N ILE A 275 8.20 13.72 -9.45
CA ILE A 275 9.02 12.59 -9.89
C ILE A 275 8.53 11.35 -9.14
N THR A 276 8.37 10.26 -9.87
CA THR A 276 8.09 8.95 -9.29
C THR A 276 9.27 8.02 -9.47
N VAL A 277 9.49 7.14 -8.49
CA VAL A 277 10.50 6.09 -8.57
C VAL A 277 9.82 4.76 -8.33
N LYS A 278 9.92 3.85 -9.29
CA LYS A 278 9.60 2.44 -9.09
C LYS A 278 10.87 1.70 -8.70
N ARG A 279 10.85 1.03 -7.56
CA ARG A 279 11.92 0.14 -7.11
C ARG A 279 11.43 -1.29 -7.24
N SER A 280 12.07 -2.05 -8.12
CA SER A 280 11.85 -3.49 -8.27
C SER A 280 12.95 -4.27 -7.58
N PHE A 281 12.60 -5.37 -6.92
CA PHE A 281 13.54 -6.28 -6.27
C PHE A 281 13.74 -7.51 -7.14
N GLU A 282 14.98 -7.74 -7.53
CA GLU A 282 15.41 -8.89 -8.32
C GLU A 282 16.30 -9.79 -7.49
N VAL A 283 16.33 -11.08 -7.84
CA VAL A 283 17.16 -12.09 -7.19
C VAL A 283 18.06 -12.70 -8.25
N ASP A 284 19.36 -12.74 -7.99
CA ASP A 284 20.30 -13.38 -8.91
C ASP A 284 20.34 -14.90 -8.77
N ASP A 285 21.12 -15.56 -9.64
CA ASP A 285 21.26 -17.02 -9.67
C ASP A 285 21.84 -17.61 -8.37
N LYS A 286 22.45 -16.77 -7.52
CA LYS A 286 23.04 -17.15 -6.23
C LYS A 286 22.12 -16.85 -5.06
N GLY A 287 20.92 -16.31 -5.33
CA GLY A 287 19.93 -15.97 -4.31
C GLY A 287 20.19 -14.64 -3.60
N MET A 288 21.01 -13.75 -4.18
CA MET A 288 21.22 -12.40 -3.65
C MET A 288 20.18 -11.44 -4.18
N VAL A 289 19.60 -10.64 -3.29
CA VAL A 289 18.62 -9.61 -3.63
C VAL A 289 19.32 -8.33 -4.07
N PHE A 290 18.81 -7.70 -5.12
CA PHE A 290 19.23 -6.38 -5.57
C PHE A 290 18.04 -5.54 -6.01
N SER A 291 18.22 -4.23 -6.02
CA SER A 291 17.21 -3.24 -6.37
C SER A 291 17.48 -2.65 -7.74
N VAL A 292 16.41 -2.45 -8.50
CA VAL A 292 16.39 -1.73 -9.77
C VAL A 292 15.46 -0.53 -9.59
N TYR A 293 15.97 0.66 -9.85
CA TYR A 293 15.27 1.92 -9.68
C TYR A 293 14.96 2.52 -11.05
N GLU A 294 13.67 2.65 -11.36
CA GLU A 294 13.17 3.30 -12.55
C GLU A 294 12.57 4.64 -12.15
N VAL A 295 13.21 5.73 -12.56
CA VAL A 295 12.69 7.08 -12.33
C VAL A 295 11.84 7.50 -13.52
N SER A 296 10.67 8.05 -13.24
CA SER A 296 9.78 8.60 -14.26
C SER A 296 9.19 9.94 -13.85
N ASP A 297 9.01 10.80 -14.85
CA ASP A 297 8.13 11.96 -14.76
C ASP A 297 6.72 11.51 -15.19
N PRO A 298 5.73 11.49 -14.28
CA PRO A 298 4.39 11.04 -14.57
C PRO A 298 3.60 12.04 -15.45
N VAL A 299 4.04 13.28 -15.58
CA VAL A 299 3.40 14.32 -16.40
C VAL A 299 3.84 14.19 -17.86
N THR A 300 5.14 14.05 -18.11
CA THR A 300 5.68 13.93 -19.48
C THR A 300 5.77 12.49 -19.97
N GLY A 301 5.70 11.51 -19.05
CA GLY A 301 5.96 10.10 -19.32
C GLY A 301 7.44 9.81 -19.61
N ALA A 302 8.33 10.79 -19.40
CA ALA A 302 9.75 10.61 -19.57
C ALA A 302 10.28 9.60 -18.55
N LYS A 303 11.07 8.62 -19.03
CA LYS A 303 11.73 7.62 -18.20
C LYS A 303 13.23 7.84 -18.26
N PHE A 304 13.87 7.80 -17.11
CA PHE A 304 15.33 7.75 -17.01
C PHE A 304 15.82 6.31 -17.24
N GLU A 305 17.10 6.16 -17.56
CA GLU A 305 17.70 4.84 -17.63
C GLU A 305 17.63 4.17 -16.24
N PRO A 306 17.17 2.90 -16.15
CA PRO A 306 17.12 2.18 -14.89
C PRO A 306 18.50 2.07 -14.25
N VAL A 307 18.57 2.33 -12.94
CA VAL A 307 19.81 2.18 -12.16
C VAL A 307 19.68 0.99 -11.23
N SER A 308 20.72 0.18 -11.12
CA SER A 308 20.70 -0.99 -10.24
C SER A 308 21.89 -1.02 -9.29
N ASP A 309 21.64 -1.46 -8.06
CA ASP A 309 22.67 -1.70 -7.04
C ASP A 309 23.36 -3.08 -7.20
N ARG A 310 23.06 -3.82 -8.27
CA ARG A 310 23.60 -5.15 -8.56
C ARG A 310 25.13 -5.11 -8.68
N GLY A 311 25.79 -6.03 -7.97
CA GLY A 311 27.26 -6.15 -7.99
C GLY A 311 27.99 -4.99 -7.32
N LEU A 312 27.27 -4.12 -6.61
CA LEU A 312 27.82 -3.03 -5.81
C LEU A 312 27.65 -3.35 -4.33
N THR A 313 28.71 -3.06 -3.58
CA THR A 313 28.66 -2.99 -2.12
C THR A 313 27.85 -1.77 -1.72
N MET A 314 27.36 -1.77 -0.49
CA MET A 314 26.63 -0.63 0.05
C MET A 314 27.47 0.66 0.05
N GLU A 315 28.75 0.57 0.41
CA GLU A 315 29.67 1.71 0.38
C GLU A 315 29.81 2.27 -1.04
N ALA A 316 30.03 1.40 -2.03
CA ALA A 316 30.15 1.79 -3.44
C ALA A 316 28.84 2.35 -4.00
N TRP A 317 27.68 1.90 -3.50
CA TRP A 317 26.38 2.46 -3.86
C TRP A 317 26.21 3.87 -3.28
N ASN A 318 26.51 4.05 -1.99
CA ASN A 318 26.39 5.33 -1.30
C ASN A 318 27.30 6.41 -1.89
N GLU A 319 28.48 6.04 -2.42
CA GLU A 319 29.33 6.98 -3.15
C GLU A 319 28.71 7.46 -4.48
N LYS A 320 27.94 6.59 -5.16
CA LYS A 320 27.29 6.92 -6.44
C LYS A 320 25.94 7.61 -6.27
N LEU A 321 25.27 7.37 -5.17
CA LEU A 321 23.89 7.82 -4.92
C LEU A 321 23.69 9.33 -5.12
N PRO A 322 24.59 10.23 -4.66
CA PRO A 322 24.44 11.66 -4.91
C PRO A 322 24.41 12.03 -6.41
N GLU A 323 25.19 11.35 -7.24
CA GLU A 323 25.19 11.57 -8.69
C GLU A 323 23.93 11.02 -9.34
N ILE A 324 23.45 9.85 -8.90
CA ILE A 324 22.20 9.24 -9.36
C ILE A 324 21.02 10.18 -9.08
N LEU A 325 20.89 10.67 -7.84
CA LEU A 325 19.83 11.59 -7.44
C LEU A 325 19.86 12.87 -8.28
N LYS A 326 21.05 13.45 -8.47
CA LYS A 326 21.23 14.64 -9.28
C LYS A 326 20.84 14.42 -10.75
N ASN A 327 21.24 13.31 -11.35
CA ASN A 327 20.93 12.98 -12.75
C ASN A 327 19.43 12.68 -12.95
N ALA A 328 18.77 12.12 -11.94
CA ALA A 328 17.34 11.88 -11.91
C ALA A 328 16.50 13.15 -11.66
N GLY A 329 17.14 14.29 -11.35
CA GLY A 329 16.44 15.52 -10.98
C GLY A 329 15.82 15.49 -9.58
N MET A 330 16.22 14.54 -8.75
CA MET A 330 15.73 14.36 -7.39
C MET A 330 16.42 15.33 -6.42
N MET A 331 15.66 15.83 -5.46
CA MET A 331 16.12 16.78 -4.45
C MET A 331 16.60 16.01 -3.22
N LYS A 332 17.91 16.04 -2.95
CA LYS A 332 18.52 15.30 -1.84
C LYS A 332 17.89 15.63 -0.47
N ASP A 333 17.62 16.91 -0.22
CA ASP A 333 17.19 17.41 1.08
C ASP A 333 15.66 17.56 1.19
N GLN A 334 14.90 16.92 0.29
CA GLN A 334 13.44 16.89 0.31
C GLN A 334 12.96 15.46 0.50
N PRO A 335 11.96 15.21 1.35
CA PRO A 335 11.44 13.88 1.56
C PRO A 335 10.79 13.30 0.29
N MET A 336 10.70 11.98 0.27
CA MET A 336 9.92 11.20 -0.65
C MET A 336 8.80 10.51 0.10
N THR A 337 7.60 10.55 -0.45
CA THR A 337 6.50 9.72 0.00
C THR A 337 6.77 8.27 -0.42
N VAL A 338 6.47 7.29 0.43
CA VAL A 338 6.63 5.84 0.14
C VAL A 338 5.26 5.13 0.03
N MET A 339 5.12 4.28 -0.99
CA MET A 339 3.91 3.49 -1.27
C MET A 339 4.28 2.06 -1.65
N ARG A 340 3.39 1.12 -1.29
CA ARG A 340 3.61 -0.33 -1.48
C ARG A 340 3.04 -0.89 -2.78
N SER A 341 2.30 -0.09 -3.55
CA SER A 341 1.70 -0.51 -4.83
C SER A 341 1.56 0.67 -5.79
N GLU A 342 1.49 0.34 -7.07
CA GLU A 342 1.25 1.32 -8.15
C GLU A 342 -0.12 1.98 -8.02
N GLU A 343 -1.13 1.20 -7.61
CA GLU A 343 -2.49 1.69 -7.36
C GLU A 343 -2.49 2.74 -6.24
N ASN A 344 -1.82 2.47 -5.13
CA ASN A 344 -1.72 3.43 -4.02
C ASN A 344 -0.96 4.69 -4.45
N LEU A 345 0.12 4.55 -5.24
CA LEU A 345 0.84 5.70 -5.80
C LEU A 345 -0.08 6.53 -6.69
N HIS A 346 -0.82 5.90 -7.59
CA HIS A 346 -1.74 6.58 -8.50
C HIS A 346 -2.83 7.32 -7.72
N ASP A 347 -3.45 6.67 -6.74
CA ASP A 347 -4.51 7.25 -5.93
C ASP A 347 -3.99 8.39 -5.04
N TYR A 348 -2.76 8.27 -4.53
CA TYR A 348 -2.08 9.34 -3.81
C TYR A 348 -1.89 10.57 -4.72
N ILE A 349 -1.34 10.35 -5.93
CA ILE A 349 -1.08 11.42 -6.90
C ILE A 349 -2.37 12.12 -7.33
N LEU A 350 -3.44 11.37 -7.62
CA LEU A 350 -4.73 11.94 -8.05
C LEU A 350 -5.48 12.64 -6.92
N GLY A 351 -5.37 12.13 -5.69
CA GLY A 351 -6.16 12.58 -4.56
C GLY A 351 -5.53 13.72 -3.77
N PHE A 352 -4.19 13.80 -3.74
CA PHE A 352 -3.47 14.64 -2.78
C PHE A 352 -2.32 15.43 -3.38
N ASP A 353 -1.73 14.99 -4.49
CA ASP A 353 -0.62 15.72 -5.07
C ASP A 353 -1.09 16.91 -5.89
N THR A 354 -0.73 18.09 -5.38
CA THR A 354 -1.05 19.37 -6.00
C THR A 354 -0.63 19.43 -7.45
N ASN A 355 0.44 18.77 -7.92
CA ASN A 355 0.87 18.89 -9.33
C ASN A 355 -0.15 18.31 -10.33
N PHE A 356 -0.97 17.33 -9.90
CA PHE A 356 -2.08 16.81 -10.70
C PHE A 356 -3.38 17.55 -10.43
N THR A 357 -3.52 18.12 -9.24
CA THR A 357 -4.61 19.06 -8.91
C THR A 357 -4.40 20.45 -9.52
N SER A 358 -3.16 20.83 -9.88
CA SER A 358 -2.71 22.15 -10.35
C SER A 358 -2.12 22.12 -11.76
N ALA A 359 -1.87 20.94 -12.35
CA ALA A 359 -1.91 20.78 -13.80
C ALA A 359 -3.34 21.07 -14.36
N GLN A 360 -4.32 21.23 -13.48
CA GLN A 360 -5.64 21.84 -13.72
C GLN A 360 -5.62 23.39 -13.65
N GLU A 361 -4.53 24.00 -13.15
CA GLU A 361 -4.44 25.42 -12.80
C GLU A 361 -3.14 26.06 -13.33
N GLY A 362 -3.14 26.47 -14.60
CA GLY A 362 -2.20 27.44 -15.13
C GLY A 362 -2.60 27.93 -16.53
N GLY A 363 -2.98 29.19 -16.78
CA GLY A 363 -3.20 30.31 -15.87
C GLY A 363 -3.70 31.56 -16.61
N HIS A 364 -4.19 32.51 -15.79
CA HIS A 364 -4.46 33.95 -16.01
C HIS A 364 -5.89 34.42 -16.34
N GLU A 365 -6.49 34.95 -15.26
CA GLU A 365 -7.50 36.00 -15.06
C GLU A 365 -8.65 36.17 -16.08
N ILE A 366 -9.90 36.16 -15.58
CA ILE A 366 -10.77 37.35 -15.41
C ILE A 366 -12.07 36.97 -14.65
N SER A 367 -12.28 37.65 -13.50
CA SER A 367 -13.50 37.95 -12.72
C SER A 367 -14.75 37.05 -12.83
N GLY A 368 -15.23 36.40 -11.76
CA GLY A 368 -14.71 36.29 -10.41
C GLY A 368 -14.95 34.89 -9.90
N GLU A 369 -16.20 34.45 -9.70
CA GLU A 369 -16.40 33.17 -8.99
C GLU A 369 -17.51 32.28 -9.55
N ALA A 370 -18.45 32.78 -10.35
CA ALA A 370 -19.71 32.04 -10.53
C ALA A 370 -19.99 31.51 -11.94
N GLN A 371 -19.65 32.25 -13.00
CA GLN A 371 -20.21 31.92 -14.33
C GLN A 371 -19.36 30.94 -15.14
N ILE A 372 -18.08 30.81 -14.80
CA ILE A 372 -17.13 29.93 -15.46
C ILE A 372 -17.18 28.50 -14.86
N MET A 373 -17.50 28.35 -13.56
CA MET A 373 -17.68 27.06 -12.89
C MET A 373 -18.70 26.14 -13.59
N ILE A 374 -19.76 26.73 -14.18
CA ILE A 374 -20.88 25.97 -14.75
C ILE A 374 -20.61 25.55 -16.20
N ASP A 375 -19.96 26.40 -17.01
CA ASP A 375 -19.66 26.08 -18.41
C ASP A 375 -18.36 25.26 -18.57
N GLN A 376 -17.40 25.35 -17.63
CA GLN A 376 -16.19 24.53 -17.62
C GLN A 376 -16.41 23.12 -17.04
N ALA A 377 -17.22 22.96 -15.99
CA ALA A 377 -17.62 21.62 -15.50
C ALA A 377 -18.23 20.72 -16.60
N ARG A 378 -18.81 21.34 -17.63
CA ARG A 378 -19.40 20.67 -18.79
C ARG A 378 -18.37 20.24 -19.85
N ASN A 379 -17.23 20.93 -19.96
CA ASN A 379 -16.11 20.55 -20.83
C ASN A 379 -15.11 19.61 -20.12
N ASP A 380 -14.94 19.75 -18.80
CA ASP A 380 -14.07 18.91 -17.96
C ASP A 380 -14.62 17.49 -17.84
N ALA A 381 -15.96 17.34 -17.80
CA ALA A 381 -16.62 16.05 -17.95
C ALA A 381 -16.27 15.36 -19.28
N ALA A 382 -16.12 16.12 -20.37
CA ALA A 382 -15.78 15.59 -21.68
C ALA A 382 -14.29 15.16 -21.79
N GLN A 383 -13.38 15.81 -21.06
CA GLN A 383 -11.95 15.44 -21.00
C GLN A 383 -11.69 14.28 -20.03
N ARG A 384 -12.40 14.22 -18.90
CA ARG A 384 -12.40 13.06 -17.99
C ARG A 384 -12.95 11.82 -18.70
N GLU A 385 -14.01 11.98 -19.50
CA GLU A 385 -14.48 10.94 -20.42
C GLU A 385 -13.45 10.59 -21.50
N ALA A 386 -12.67 11.54 -22.03
CA ALA A 386 -11.63 11.23 -23.04
C ALA A 386 -10.42 10.46 -22.46
N TYR A 387 -10.00 10.76 -21.22
CA TYR A 387 -8.96 10.03 -20.51
C TYR A 387 -9.43 8.63 -20.08
N ALA A 388 -10.66 8.51 -19.55
CA ALA A 388 -11.28 7.21 -19.26
C ALA A 388 -11.49 6.37 -20.54
N ARG A 389 -11.90 6.99 -21.66
CA ARG A 389 -12.00 6.34 -22.98
C ARG A 389 -10.66 5.92 -23.58
N SER A 390 -9.52 6.31 -22.98
CA SER A 390 -8.22 5.83 -23.45
C SER A 390 -7.90 4.41 -22.95
N PHE A 391 -8.46 4.01 -21.81
CA PHE A 391 -8.34 2.66 -21.24
C PHE A 391 -9.54 1.76 -21.58
N TYR A 392 -10.70 2.35 -21.82
CA TYR A 392 -11.95 1.65 -22.11
C TYR A 392 -12.53 2.01 -23.47
N SER A 393 -12.99 1.01 -24.22
CA SER A 393 -13.80 1.22 -25.41
C SER A 393 -15.28 1.21 -25.03
N THR A 394 -15.98 2.32 -25.27
CA THR A 394 -17.44 2.39 -25.07
C THR A 394 -18.16 1.91 -26.31
N VAL A 395 -19.06 0.93 -26.15
CA VAL A 395 -19.90 0.40 -27.22
C VAL A 395 -21.36 0.66 -26.87
N THR A 396 -22.14 1.14 -27.84
CA THR A 396 -23.59 1.25 -27.70
C THR A 396 -24.22 -0.03 -28.23
N VAL A 397 -25.05 -0.67 -27.40
CA VAL A 397 -25.79 -1.90 -27.72
C VAL A 397 -27.28 -1.66 -27.49
N PRO A 398 -28.18 -2.46 -28.07
CA PRO A 398 -29.60 -2.42 -27.71
C PRO A 398 -29.77 -2.65 -26.20
N SER A 399 -30.68 -1.91 -25.55
CA SER A 399 -30.92 -2.01 -24.11
C SER A 399 -31.33 -3.43 -23.69
N GLU A 400 -32.03 -4.15 -24.56
CA GLU A 400 -32.47 -5.54 -24.38
C GLU A 400 -31.31 -6.56 -24.35
N SER A 401 -30.14 -6.21 -24.88
CA SER A 401 -28.96 -7.08 -24.91
C SER A 401 -28.15 -7.06 -23.61
N ILE A 402 -28.57 -6.29 -22.62
CA ILE A 402 -27.93 -6.22 -21.30
C ILE A 402 -28.78 -6.99 -20.29
N MET A 403 -28.17 -8.01 -19.68
CA MET A 403 -28.82 -8.83 -18.68
C MET A 403 -27.99 -8.91 -17.39
N PRO A 404 -28.62 -8.79 -16.22
CA PRO A 404 -27.94 -9.10 -14.96
C PRO A 404 -27.77 -10.62 -14.84
N SER A 405 -26.55 -11.08 -14.57
CA SER A 405 -26.28 -12.50 -14.28
C SER A 405 -26.78 -12.90 -12.89
N GLU A 406 -26.83 -14.21 -12.61
CA GLU A 406 -27.21 -14.75 -11.30
C GLU A 406 -26.31 -14.23 -10.15
N ASN A 407 -25.08 -13.82 -10.47
CA ASN A 407 -24.10 -13.24 -9.54
C ASN A 407 -24.16 -11.70 -9.45
N ARG A 408 -25.20 -11.06 -10.01
CA ARG A 408 -25.36 -9.59 -10.10
C ARG A 408 -24.25 -8.87 -10.86
N ILE A 409 -23.52 -9.60 -11.71
CA ILE A 409 -22.57 -9.01 -12.66
C ILE A 409 -23.35 -8.69 -13.93
N LEU A 410 -23.14 -7.50 -14.49
CA LEU A 410 -23.77 -7.12 -15.74
C LEU A 410 -23.14 -7.87 -16.91
N SER A 411 -23.97 -8.46 -17.74
CA SER A 411 -23.56 -9.27 -18.89
C SER A 411 -24.12 -8.74 -20.19
N LEU A 412 -23.35 -8.90 -21.26
CA LEU A 412 -23.71 -8.55 -22.63
C LEU A 412 -24.05 -9.82 -23.41
N GLU A 413 -25.26 -9.89 -23.96
CA GLU A 413 -25.68 -10.94 -24.88
C GLU A 413 -25.19 -10.62 -26.30
N LEU A 414 -24.43 -11.54 -26.89
CA LEU A 414 -24.04 -11.53 -28.30
C LEU A 414 -24.78 -12.67 -29.01
N ASP A 415 -24.95 -12.56 -30.33
CA ASP A 415 -25.59 -13.60 -31.17
C ASP A 415 -25.01 -15.01 -30.97
N ASP A 416 -23.76 -15.09 -30.51
CA ASP A 416 -22.99 -16.33 -30.39
C ASP A 416 -22.67 -16.73 -28.95
N GLY A 417 -23.16 -15.99 -27.93
CA GLY A 417 -22.95 -16.31 -26.50
C GLY A 417 -22.98 -15.07 -25.57
N LEU A 418 -22.85 -15.30 -24.26
CA LEU A 418 -23.01 -14.27 -23.22
C LEU A 418 -21.68 -13.91 -22.56
N VAL A 419 -21.35 -12.62 -22.52
CA VAL A 419 -20.09 -12.08 -21.98
C VAL A 419 -20.35 -11.43 -20.63
N GLU A 420 -19.74 -11.94 -19.57
CA GLU A 420 -19.87 -11.41 -18.20
C GLU A 420 -18.80 -10.36 -17.87
N GLY A 421 -19.11 -9.44 -16.96
CA GLY A 421 -18.14 -8.46 -16.45
C GLY A 421 -18.10 -7.13 -17.20
N VAL A 422 -19.16 -6.80 -17.95
CA VAL A 422 -19.24 -5.51 -18.66
C VAL A 422 -19.71 -4.40 -17.71
N SER A 423 -19.18 -3.19 -17.85
CA SER A 423 -19.54 -2.05 -17.01
C SER A 423 -20.55 -1.14 -17.71
N LEU A 424 -21.72 -0.92 -17.11
CA LEU A 424 -22.75 -0.05 -17.68
C LEU A 424 -22.42 1.43 -17.41
N VAL A 425 -22.36 2.23 -18.47
CA VAL A 425 -22.07 3.67 -18.41
C VAL A 425 -23.35 4.50 -18.45
N GLY A 426 -24.40 3.99 -19.10
CA GLY A 426 -25.73 4.60 -19.12
C GLY A 426 -26.72 3.79 -19.95
N ILE A 427 -28.02 3.91 -19.66
CA ILE A 427 -29.08 3.16 -20.35
C ILE A 427 -30.30 4.06 -20.56
N ASP A 428 -30.91 3.99 -21.75
CA ASP A 428 -32.21 4.57 -22.08
C ASP A 428 -33.17 3.46 -22.57
N SER A 429 -34.38 3.83 -23.00
CA SER A 429 -35.41 2.85 -23.37
C SER A 429 -34.99 1.97 -24.55
N ASP A 430 -34.10 2.45 -25.42
CA ASP A 430 -33.82 1.82 -26.71
C ASP A 430 -32.37 1.30 -26.78
N SER A 431 -31.45 1.87 -25.99
CA SER A 431 -30.02 1.59 -26.05
C SER A 431 -29.32 1.63 -24.69
N ALA A 432 -28.26 0.85 -24.56
CA ALA A 432 -27.34 0.85 -23.44
C ALA A 432 -25.91 1.17 -23.91
N LYS A 433 -25.22 2.04 -23.17
CA LYS A 433 -23.80 2.30 -23.33
C LYS A 433 -23.02 1.47 -22.32
N ILE A 434 -22.12 0.64 -22.82
CA ILE A 434 -21.26 -0.22 -22.00
C ILE A 434 -19.79 0.10 -22.23
N SER A 435 -19.00 -0.05 -21.18
CA SER A 435 -17.55 0.15 -21.14
C SER A 435 -16.86 -1.21 -21.05
N ILE A 436 -15.89 -1.44 -21.95
CA ILE A 436 -15.09 -2.67 -22.03
C ILE A 436 -13.60 -2.29 -22.01
N ARG A 437 -12.81 -2.91 -21.15
CA ARG A 437 -11.38 -2.58 -20.98
C ARG A 437 -10.57 -3.12 -22.18
N SER A 438 -9.62 -2.31 -22.67
CA SER A 438 -8.97 -2.54 -23.96
C SER A 438 -7.85 -3.59 -23.93
N ASP A 439 -7.31 -3.86 -22.75
CA ASP A 439 -6.20 -4.78 -22.44
C ASP A 439 -6.68 -6.11 -21.84
N GLU A 440 -7.97 -6.21 -21.52
CA GLU A 440 -8.57 -7.37 -20.86
C GLU A 440 -9.13 -8.36 -21.89
N LYS A 441 -8.96 -9.65 -21.62
CA LYS A 441 -9.49 -10.74 -22.44
C LYS A 441 -10.77 -11.26 -21.78
N TYR A 442 -11.91 -11.04 -22.42
CA TYR A 442 -13.18 -11.54 -21.93
C TYR A 442 -13.45 -12.91 -22.58
N SER A 443 -13.52 -13.97 -21.78
CA SER A 443 -13.89 -15.30 -22.24
C SER A 443 -15.40 -15.51 -22.15
N PHE A 444 -15.96 -16.21 -23.14
CA PHE A 444 -17.37 -16.63 -23.15
C PHE A 444 -17.53 -17.99 -23.83
N ILE A 445 -18.61 -18.71 -23.52
CA ILE A 445 -18.93 -19.99 -24.15
C ILE A 445 -19.80 -19.73 -25.38
N GLY A 446 -19.32 -20.17 -26.54
CA GLY A 446 -20.01 -20.04 -27.81
C GLY A 446 -21.25 -20.95 -27.91
N SER A 447 -22.15 -20.64 -28.84
CA SER A 447 -23.30 -21.49 -29.20
C SER A 447 -22.91 -22.93 -29.63
N ASP A 448 -21.65 -23.14 -29.99
CA ASP A 448 -21.02 -24.42 -30.31
C ASP A 448 -20.46 -25.18 -29.08
N GLY A 449 -20.64 -24.65 -27.88
CA GLY A 449 -20.19 -25.21 -26.61
C GLY A 449 -18.69 -25.06 -26.35
N LYS A 450 -17.98 -24.26 -27.15
CA LYS A 450 -16.53 -24.02 -27.00
C LYS A 450 -16.26 -22.66 -26.40
N GLU A 451 -15.23 -22.58 -25.56
CA GLU A 451 -14.75 -21.31 -25.02
C GLU A 451 -14.12 -20.46 -26.15
N LYS A 452 -14.60 -19.22 -26.28
CA LYS A 452 -14.13 -18.21 -27.21
C LYS A 452 -13.68 -16.98 -26.42
N THR A 453 -12.79 -16.18 -27.01
CA THR A 453 -12.25 -14.99 -26.35
C THR A 453 -12.54 -13.76 -27.19
N LEU A 454 -13.15 -12.75 -26.56
CA LEU A 454 -13.31 -11.42 -27.13
C LEU A 454 -12.07 -10.59 -26.82
N THR A 455 -11.47 -9.98 -27.84
CA THR A 455 -10.33 -9.07 -27.68
C THR A 455 -10.60 -7.78 -28.45
N VAL A 456 -10.54 -6.64 -27.77
CA VAL A 456 -10.82 -5.34 -28.37
C VAL A 456 -9.53 -4.77 -28.95
N LYS A 457 -9.39 -4.68 -30.28
CA LYS A 457 -8.20 -4.10 -30.93
C LYS A 457 -8.38 -2.60 -31.15
N ARG A 458 -7.46 -1.79 -30.57
CA ARG A 458 -7.32 -0.35 -30.87
C ARG A 458 -7.13 -0.14 -32.38
N LYS A 459 -8.14 0.37 -33.08
CA LYS A 459 -7.94 1.04 -34.38
C LYS A 459 -7.60 2.49 -34.09
N LEU A 460 -6.37 2.91 -34.43
CA LEU A 460 -6.00 4.32 -34.53
C LEU A 460 -7.04 5.04 -35.41
N TRP A 461 -7.63 6.11 -34.86
CA TRP A 461 -8.54 6.96 -35.59
C TRP A 461 -7.81 7.63 -36.76
N ARG A 462 -8.09 7.18 -37.99
CA ARG A 462 -8.03 8.02 -39.19
C ARG A 462 -9.47 8.30 -39.61
N TYR A 463 -9.79 9.59 -39.71
CA TYR A 463 -11.04 10.13 -40.24
C TYR A 463 -11.65 9.27 -41.35
N VAL A 464 -12.91 8.87 -41.16
CA VAL A 464 -13.84 8.56 -42.25
C VAL A 464 -15.19 9.14 -41.83
N SER A 465 -15.56 10.26 -42.45
CA SER A 465 -16.96 10.69 -42.52
C SER A 465 -17.75 9.67 -43.34
N PHE A 466 -19.03 9.49 -43.02
CA PHE A 466 -20.01 8.58 -43.65
C PHE A 466 -19.79 8.26 -45.14
#